data_AF-A0A9D7Y5H4-F1
#
_entry.id   AF-A0A9D7Y5H4-F1
#
_cell.length_a   1.000
_cell.length_b   1.000
_cell.length_c   1.000
_cell.angle_alpha   90.00
_cell.angle_beta   90.00
_cell.angle_gamma   90.00
#
_symmetry.space_group_name_H-M   'P 1'
#
loop_
_entity.id
_entity.type
_entity.pdbx_description
1 polymer ?
#
loop_
_entity_poly.entity_id
_entity_poly.type
_entity_poly.pdbx_seq_one_letter_code
_entity_poly.pdbx_strand_id
1 'polypeptide(L)'
;MHKNELPIESTKTYAFRLKPGQDLKEEIQKFVSERQIAAGWISTCVGSLTHYNIRFANQPNGSSDSGHFEIVSLVGTISVNGSHIHISVSDSTGKTIGGHLLEGCKIYTTAEIVVQSSSNFNFKREKDGSTPWEELTVEEKNQN
;
A
#
# COMPACT_ATOMS: atom_id res chain seq x y z
N MET A 1 27.60 31.93 -17.20
CA MET A 1 27.02 31.51 -15.91
C MET A 1 25.86 30.57 -16.20
N HIS A 2 26.11 29.27 -16.28
CA HIS A 2 25.03 28.28 -16.33
C HIS A 2 24.49 28.14 -14.92
N LYS A 3 23.20 28.46 -14.73
CA LYS A 3 22.49 28.07 -13.52
C LYS A 3 22.40 26.55 -13.56
N ASN A 4 23.07 25.87 -12.62
CA ASN A 4 22.74 24.49 -12.31
C ASN A 4 21.29 24.49 -11.83
N GLU A 5 20.36 24.06 -12.67
CA GLU A 5 19.03 23.70 -12.20
C GLU A 5 19.21 22.47 -11.30
N LEU A 6 18.95 22.64 -10.01
CA LEU A 6 18.84 21.53 -9.06
C LEU A 6 17.87 20.49 -9.66
N PRO A 7 18.17 19.19 -9.61
CA PRO A 7 17.22 18.19 -10.09
C PRO A 7 15.93 18.35 -9.30
N ILE A 8 14.85 18.69 -10.01
CA ILE A 8 13.53 18.91 -9.41
C ILE A 8 13.19 17.68 -8.58
N GLU A 9 12.98 17.89 -7.28
CA GLU A 9 12.41 16.92 -6.37
C GLU A 9 11.15 16.32 -6.99
N SER A 10 11.26 15.11 -7.54
CA SER A 10 10.20 14.57 -8.38
C SER A 10 9.34 13.60 -7.56
N THR A 11 8.16 14.08 -7.18
CA THR A 11 7.05 13.18 -6.89
C THR A 11 6.44 12.73 -8.21
N LYS A 12 6.19 11.43 -8.34
CA LYS A 12 5.47 10.85 -9.49
C LYS A 12 4.16 10.26 -9.00
N THR A 13 3.08 10.57 -9.71
CA THR A 13 1.75 10.02 -9.44
C THR A 13 1.44 8.93 -10.45
N TYR A 14 0.93 7.80 -9.96
CA TYR A 14 0.43 6.72 -10.78
C TYR A 14 -1.01 6.42 -10.42
N ALA A 15 -1.86 6.24 -11.44
CA ALA A 15 -3.23 5.78 -11.28
C ALA A 15 -3.40 4.47 -12.06
N PHE A 16 -4.00 3.47 -11.43
CA PHE A 16 -4.26 2.19 -12.05
C PHE A 16 -5.52 1.53 -11.47
N ARG A 17 -6.04 0.55 -12.21
CA ARG A 17 -7.24 -0.19 -11.84
C ARG A 17 -6.93 -1.68 -11.73
N LEU A 18 -7.35 -2.29 -10.62
CA LEU A 18 -7.42 -3.74 -10.49
C LEU A 18 -8.81 -4.26 -10.90
N LYS A 19 -8.81 -5.44 -11.49
CA LYS A 19 -9.95 -6.13 -12.09
C LYS A 19 -10.48 -7.23 -11.15
N PRO A 20 -11.74 -7.67 -11.36
CA PRO A 20 -12.33 -8.77 -10.59
C PRO A 20 -11.41 -9.99 -10.46
N GLY A 21 -11.38 -10.59 -9.27
CA GLY A 21 -10.61 -11.80 -8.97
C GLY A 21 -9.11 -11.60 -8.69
N GLN A 22 -8.54 -10.44 -9.01
CA GLN A 22 -7.16 -10.13 -8.65
C GLN A 22 -7.01 -9.99 -7.13
N ASP A 23 -5.80 -10.26 -6.62
CA ASP A 23 -5.47 -10.01 -5.21
C ASP A 23 -4.97 -8.58 -5.02
N LEU A 24 -5.60 -7.85 -4.11
CA LEU A 24 -5.26 -6.44 -3.86
C LEU A 24 -3.80 -6.27 -3.42
N LYS A 25 -3.30 -7.12 -2.51
CA LYS A 25 -1.95 -6.95 -1.95
C LYS A 25 -0.89 -7.37 -2.95
N GLU A 26 -1.08 -8.51 -3.61
CA GLU A 26 -0.12 -9.02 -4.59
C GLU A 26 0.03 -8.07 -5.78
N GLU A 27 -1.08 -7.53 -6.31
CA GLU A 27 -1.01 -6.63 -7.47
C GLU A 27 -0.42 -5.26 -7.12
N ILE A 28 -0.67 -4.72 -5.91
CA ILE A 28 0.03 -3.52 -5.45
C ILE A 28 1.53 -3.78 -5.35
N GLN A 29 1.94 -4.90 -4.76
CA GLN A 29 3.37 -5.23 -4.63
C GLN A 29 4.01 -5.48 -5.99
N LYS A 30 3.31 -6.15 -6.92
CA LYS A 30 3.75 -6.32 -8.30
C LYS A 30 3.92 -4.97 -9.00
N PHE A 31 2.96 -4.06 -8.87
CA PHE A 31 3.05 -2.71 -9.43
C PHE A 31 4.30 -1.96 -8.89
N VAL A 32 4.52 -2.02 -7.58
CA VAL A 32 5.69 -1.43 -6.89
C VAL A 32 7.00 -1.99 -7.44
N SER A 33 7.08 -3.31 -7.59
CA SER A 33 8.25 -4.00 -8.14
C SER A 33 8.49 -3.65 -9.61
N GLU A 34 7.46 -3.69 -10.46
CA GLU A 34 7.59 -3.35 -11.90
C GLU A 34 8.03 -1.91 -12.13
N ARG A 35 7.64 -0.98 -11.25
CA ARG A 35 7.99 0.45 -11.35
C ARG A 35 9.23 0.82 -10.53
N GLN A 36 9.83 -0.14 -9.82
CA GLN A 36 11.01 0.06 -8.97
C GLN A 36 10.79 1.20 -7.95
N ILE A 37 9.62 1.23 -7.31
CA ILE A 37 9.27 2.27 -6.34
C ILE A 37 10.05 2.01 -5.04
N ALA A 38 11.11 2.79 -4.79
CA ALA A 38 11.91 2.72 -3.57
C ALA A 38 11.25 3.41 -2.37
N ALA A 39 10.40 4.41 -2.61
CA ALA A 39 9.61 5.09 -1.58
C ALA A 39 8.31 5.61 -2.19
N GLY A 40 7.18 5.08 -1.71
CA GLY A 40 5.87 5.55 -2.11
C GLY A 40 4.81 5.34 -1.04
N TRP A 41 3.65 5.92 -1.29
CA TRP A 41 2.49 5.80 -0.43
C TRP A 41 1.21 5.76 -1.25
N ILE A 42 0.19 5.12 -0.68
CA ILE A 42 -1.15 5.08 -1.28
C ILE A 42 -1.81 6.42 -0.97
N SER A 43 -2.18 7.15 -2.03
CA SER A 43 -2.87 8.44 -1.91
C SER A 43 -4.38 8.23 -1.81
N THR A 44 -4.94 7.30 -2.57
CA THR A 44 -6.33 6.86 -2.42
C THR A 44 -6.56 5.48 -3.03
N CYS A 45 -7.59 4.81 -2.55
CA CYS A 45 -8.17 3.63 -3.16
C CYS A 45 -9.68 3.64 -2.91
N VAL A 46 -10.46 3.42 -3.96
CA VAL A 46 -11.89 3.09 -3.86
C VAL A 46 -12.15 1.82 -4.65
N GLY A 47 -13.04 0.97 -4.17
CA GLY A 47 -13.29 -0.30 -4.83
C GLY A 47 -14.11 -1.24 -3.99
N SER A 48 -14.10 -2.52 -4.37
CA SER A 48 -14.87 -3.55 -3.67
C SER A 48 -14.14 -4.89 -3.67
N LEU A 49 -14.45 -5.72 -2.67
CA LEU A 49 -13.89 -7.05 -2.47
C LEU A 49 -14.99 -8.11 -2.38
N THR A 50 -14.69 -9.32 -2.85
CA THR A 50 -15.47 -10.53 -2.54
C THR A 50 -14.95 -11.26 -1.33
N HIS A 51 -13.67 -11.09 -1.02
CA HIS A 51 -12.99 -11.73 0.10
C HIS A 51 -12.10 -10.68 0.76
N TYR A 52 -12.11 -10.62 2.09
CA TYR A 52 -11.09 -9.90 2.84
C TYR A 52 -10.25 -10.89 3.66
N ASN A 53 -9.00 -10.52 3.90
CA ASN A 53 -8.14 -11.14 4.90
C ASN A 53 -7.32 -10.04 5.57
N ILE A 54 -7.64 -9.75 6.83
CA ILE A 54 -7.16 -8.59 7.57
C ILE A 54 -6.69 -9.05 8.94
N ARG A 55 -5.47 -8.69 9.34
CA ARG A 55 -4.99 -8.93 10.71
C ARG A 55 -5.42 -7.77 11.60
N PHE A 56 -6.27 -8.05 12.57
CA PHE A 56 -6.70 -7.06 13.56
C PHE A 56 -5.61 -6.76 14.58
N ALA A 57 -5.79 -5.65 15.31
CA ALA A 57 -4.83 -5.19 16.30
C ALA A 57 -4.55 -6.28 17.35
N ASN A 58 -3.26 -6.53 17.59
CA ASN A 58 -2.75 -7.51 18.54
C ASN A 58 -3.28 -8.96 18.34
N GLN A 59 -3.67 -9.31 17.10
CA GLN A 59 -4.02 -10.69 16.75
C GLN A 59 -2.86 -11.36 16.01
N PRO A 60 -2.55 -12.63 16.32
CA PRO A 60 -1.46 -13.35 15.66
C PRO A 60 -1.81 -13.73 14.21
N ASN A 61 -3.08 -13.96 13.94
CA ASN A 61 -3.59 -14.48 12.67
C ASN A 61 -4.48 -13.47 11.95
N GLY A 62 -4.64 -13.66 10.64
CA GLY A 62 -5.64 -12.96 9.85
C GLY A 62 -7.06 -13.35 10.23
N SER A 63 -7.98 -12.39 10.14
CA SER A 63 -9.42 -12.60 10.13
C SER A 63 -9.90 -12.47 8.68
N SER A 64 -10.65 -13.45 8.21
CA SER A 64 -11.10 -13.51 6.82
C SER A 64 -12.58 -13.83 6.74
N ASP A 65 -13.24 -13.26 5.74
CA ASP A 65 -14.61 -13.63 5.36
C ASP A 65 -14.84 -13.41 3.86
N SER A 66 -15.94 -13.96 3.35
CA SER A 66 -16.40 -13.84 1.97
C SER A 66 -17.78 -13.18 1.91
N GLY A 67 -18.03 -12.40 0.87
CA GLY A 67 -19.26 -11.63 0.73
C GLY A 67 -19.10 -10.51 -0.29
N HIS A 68 -19.69 -9.35 0.00
CA HIS A 68 -19.48 -8.13 -0.78
C HIS A 68 -19.12 -7.01 0.17
N PHE A 69 -17.96 -6.40 -0.06
CA PHE A 69 -17.43 -5.35 0.80
C PHE A 69 -16.97 -4.16 -0.04
N GLU A 70 -17.25 -2.95 0.41
CA GLU A 70 -16.67 -1.74 -0.16
C GLU A 70 -15.31 -1.47 0.51
N ILE A 71 -14.30 -1.14 -0.29
CA ILE A 71 -13.02 -0.59 0.19
C ILE A 71 -13.27 0.89 0.44
N VAL A 72 -13.39 1.27 1.71
CA VAL A 72 -13.66 2.66 2.13
C VAL A 72 -12.39 3.42 2.55
N SER A 73 -11.28 2.71 2.75
CA SER A 73 -9.96 3.30 2.94
C SER A 73 -8.87 2.28 2.65
N LEU A 74 -7.80 2.73 2.00
CA LEU A 74 -6.54 1.98 1.87
C LEU A 74 -5.39 2.97 2.06
N VAL A 75 -4.56 2.72 3.05
CA VAL A 75 -3.44 3.61 3.41
C VAL A 75 -2.20 2.77 3.64
N GLY A 76 -1.03 3.29 3.28
CA GLY A 76 0.19 2.54 3.51
C GLY A 76 1.42 3.16 2.88
N THR A 77 2.57 2.73 3.38
CA THR A 77 3.87 2.96 2.77
C THR A 77 4.23 1.75 1.94
N ILE A 78 4.65 1.98 0.70
CA ILE A 78 4.94 0.94 -0.28
C ILE A 78 6.36 1.11 -0.80
N SER A 79 7.08 0.01 -0.92
CA SER A 79 8.43 0.01 -1.47
C SER A 79 8.82 -1.37 -1.99
N VAL A 80 9.82 -1.41 -2.85
CA VAL A 80 10.48 -2.67 -3.26
C VAL A 80 11.08 -3.43 -2.09
N ASN A 81 11.39 -2.75 -0.98
CA ASN A 81 11.97 -3.35 0.23
C ASN A 81 10.91 -3.82 1.23
N GLY A 82 9.62 -3.68 0.91
CA GLY A 82 8.51 -4.10 1.76
C GLY A 82 7.44 -3.03 1.94
N SER A 83 6.19 -3.47 1.86
CA SER A 83 5.00 -2.63 1.96
C SER A 83 4.27 -2.86 3.28
N HIS A 84 3.81 -1.78 3.91
CA HIS A 84 2.97 -1.82 5.10
C HIS A 84 1.66 -1.08 4.80
N ILE A 85 0.59 -1.86 4.61
CA ILE A 85 -0.71 -1.37 4.13
C ILE A 85 -1.79 -1.75 5.14
N HIS A 86 -2.61 -0.77 5.51
CA HIS A 86 -3.84 -0.95 6.26
C HIS A 86 -5.05 -0.70 5.35
N ILE A 87 -6.14 -1.41 5.63
CA ILE A 87 -7.40 -1.32 4.88
C ILE A 87 -8.56 -1.18 5.86
N SER A 88 -9.59 -0.44 5.46
CA SER A 88 -10.93 -0.50 6.04
C SER A 88 -11.93 -0.94 4.98
N VAL A 89 -12.80 -1.88 5.34
CA VAL A 89 -13.85 -2.40 4.47
C VAL A 89 -15.21 -2.33 5.15
N SER A 90 -16.26 -2.01 4.39
CA SER A 90 -17.63 -1.90 4.87
C SER A 90 -18.51 -2.98 4.22
N ASP A 91 -19.30 -3.68 5.03
CA ASP A 91 -20.24 -4.69 4.55
C ASP A 91 -21.58 -4.08 4.05
N SER A 92 -22.52 -4.94 3.65
CA SER A 92 -23.84 -4.53 3.14
C SER A 92 -24.71 -3.79 4.18
N THR A 93 -24.35 -3.81 5.45
CA THR A 93 -25.04 -3.06 6.51
C THR A 93 -24.37 -1.70 6.79
N GLY A 94 -23.24 -1.41 6.16
CA GLY A 94 -22.39 -0.25 6.45
C GLY A 94 -21.47 -0.44 7.65
N LYS A 95 -21.52 -1.60 8.33
CA LYS A 95 -20.57 -1.92 9.39
C LYS A 95 -19.19 -2.01 8.79
N THR A 96 -18.26 -1.29 9.42
CA THR A 96 -16.88 -1.16 8.93
C THR A 96 -15.91 -1.86 9.88
N ILE A 97 -15.01 -2.63 9.30
CA ILE A 97 -13.87 -3.24 10.00
C ILE A 97 -12.57 -2.79 9.32
N GLY A 98 -11.45 -2.87 10.03
CA GLY A 98 -10.16 -2.50 9.46
C GLY A 98 -8.99 -3.09 10.23
N GLY A 99 -7.82 -3.06 9.59
CA GLY A 99 -6.59 -3.61 10.14
C GLY A 99 -5.50 -3.74 9.08
N HIS A 100 -4.51 -4.59 9.36
CA HIS A 100 -3.37 -4.82 8.48
C HIS A 100 -3.76 -5.72 7.31
N LEU A 101 -3.48 -5.28 6.08
CA LEU A 101 -3.80 -5.99 4.85
C LEU A 101 -2.94 -7.25 4.69
N LEU A 102 -3.59 -8.39 4.54
CA LEU A 102 -2.96 -9.66 4.16
C LEU A 102 -3.34 -10.04 2.72
N GLU A 103 -2.62 -11.02 2.18
CA GLU A 103 -2.99 -11.68 0.92
C GLU A 103 -4.33 -12.40 1.08
N GLY A 104 -5.06 -12.58 -0.03
CA GLY A 104 -6.40 -13.16 -0.05
C GLY A 104 -7.53 -12.12 -0.17
N CYS A 105 -7.21 -10.83 -0.28
CA CYS A 105 -8.19 -9.78 -0.50
C CYS A 105 -8.55 -9.69 -2.00
N LYS A 106 -9.61 -10.39 -2.43
CA LYS A 106 -9.97 -10.52 -3.85
C LYS A 106 -10.92 -9.43 -4.32
N ILE A 107 -10.55 -8.74 -5.40
CA ILE A 107 -11.37 -7.67 -6.00
C ILE A 107 -12.72 -8.21 -6.46
N TYR A 108 -13.81 -7.50 -6.13
CA TYR A 108 -15.14 -7.81 -6.63
C TYR A 108 -15.41 -7.17 -7.98
N THR A 109 -15.58 -5.85 -8.06
CA THR A 109 -15.86 -5.16 -9.33
C THR A 109 -14.67 -4.35 -9.84
N THR A 110 -14.00 -3.64 -8.93
CA THR A 110 -12.89 -2.74 -9.25
C THR A 110 -12.10 -2.41 -7.98
N ALA A 111 -10.83 -2.05 -8.14
CA ALA A 111 -10.14 -1.17 -7.20
C ALA A 111 -9.38 -0.12 -8.00
N GLU A 112 -9.72 1.15 -7.78
CA GLU A 112 -9.15 2.32 -8.43
C GLU A 112 -8.15 2.95 -7.48
N ILE A 113 -6.87 2.85 -7.82
CA ILE A 113 -5.77 3.11 -6.89
C ILE A 113 -4.93 4.25 -7.45
N VAL A 114 -4.64 5.24 -6.60
CA VAL A 114 -3.64 6.27 -6.86
C VAL A 114 -2.51 6.12 -5.86
N VAL A 115 -1.29 6.02 -6.36
CA VAL A 115 -0.07 6.00 -5.55
C VAL A 115 0.83 7.15 -5.94
N GLN A 116 1.54 7.69 -4.96
CA GLN A 116 2.61 8.65 -5.16
C GLN A 116 3.94 8.01 -4.79
N SER A 117 4.98 8.27 -5.57
CA SER A 117 6.35 7.88 -5.25
C SER A 117 7.26 9.10 -5.20
N SER A 118 8.29 9.08 -4.37
CA SER A 118 9.32 10.10 -4.32
C SER A 118 10.69 9.52 -4.71
N SER A 119 11.42 10.25 -5.54
CA SER A 119 12.83 9.94 -5.82
C SER A 119 13.78 10.35 -4.69
N ASN A 120 13.32 11.16 -3.74
CA ASN A 120 14.16 11.73 -2.68
C ASN A 120 14.37 10.78 -1.51
N PHE A 121 13.59 9.70 -1.43
CA PHE A 121 13.63 8.78 -0.30
C PHE A 121 13.94 7.36 -0.75
N ASN A 122 14.43 6.57 0.20
CA ASN A 122 14.48 5.12 0.13
C ASN A 122 13.83 4.58 1.41
N PHE A 123 12.71 3.87 1.27
CA PHE A 123 12.07 3.20 2.39
C PHE A 123 12.65 1.80 2.52
N LYS A 124 13.17 1.47 3.71
CA LYS A 124 13.66 0.15 4.08
C LYS A 124 12.85 -0.43 5.23
N ARG A 125 13.01 -1.73 5.44
CA ARG A 125 12.47 -2.47 6.58
C ARG A 125 13.63 -3.08 7.33
N GLU A 126 13.87 -2.63 8.56
CA GLU A 126 15.04 -3.03 9.34
C GLU A 126 14.66 -3.26 10.80
N LYS A 127 15.41 -4.13 11.48
CA LYS A 127 15.26 -4.28 12.93
C LYS A 127 16.02 -3.17 13.63
N ASP A 128 15.29 -2.28 14.31
CA ASP A 128 15.87 -1.19 15.10
C ASP A 128 15.97 -1.51 16.60
N GLY A 129 15.43 -2.66 17.03
CA GLY A 129 15.43 -3.13 18.42
C GLY A 129 14.30 -2.59 19.30
N SER A 130 13.44 -1.70 18.77
CA SER A 130 12.28 -1.17 19.49
C SER A 130 11.08 -2.14 19.49
N THR A 131 10.97 -2.97 18.45
CA THR A 131 9.96 -4.02 18.30
C THR A 131 10.62 -5.32 17.77
N PRO A 132 9.93 -6.48 17.81
CA PRO A 132 10.44 -7.70 17.19
C PRO A 132 10.33 -7.71 15.65
N TRP A 133 9.71 -6.69 15.05
CA TRP A 133 9.41 -6.59 13.62
C TRP A 133 10.46 -5.78 12.88
N GLU A 134 10.43 -5.87 11.56
CA GLU A 134 11.19 -4.94 10.70
C GLU A 134 10.38 -3.66 10.53
N GLU A 135 10.90 -2.57 11.07
CA GLU A 135 10.25 -1.27 11.10
C GLU A 135 10.70 -0.39 9.92
N LEU A 136 9.95 0.68 9.66
CA LEU A 136 10.30 1.63 8.59
C LEU A 136 11.59 2.38 8.93
N THR A 137 12.63 2.21 8.12
CA THR A 137 13.76 3.15 8.05
C THR A 137 13.61 4.04 6.82
N VAL A 138 13.74 5.36 7.00
CA VAL A 138 13.70 6.33 5.90
C VAL A 138 15.08 6.89 5.67
N GLU A 139 15.62 6.69 4.46
CA GLU A 139 16.86 7.34 4.03
C GLU A 139 16.54 8.45 3.04
N GLU A 140 17.10 9.63 3.26
CA GLU A 140 17.09 10.72 2.29
C GLU A 140 18.21 10.49 1.27
N LYS A 141 17.88 10.55 -0.02
CA LYS A 141 18.85 10.51 -1.10
C LYS A 141 19.36 11.93 -1.33
N ASN A 142 20.57 12.20 -0.87
CA ASN A 142 21.26 13.44 -1.18
C ASN A 142 21.40 13.58 -2.70
N GLN A 143 20.93 14.70 -3.24
CA GLN A 143 21.16 15.09 -4.62
C GLN A 143 22.63 15.48 -4.77
N ASN A 144 23.49 14.53 -5.14
CA ASN A 144 24.84 14.84 -5.62
C ASN A 144 24.79 15.26 -7.09
#